data_AF-A7HLH9-F1
#
_entry.id   AF-A7HLH9-F1
#
_cell.length_a   1.000
_cell.length_b   1.000
_cell.length_c   1.000
_cell.angle_alpha   90.00
_cell.angle_beta   90.00
_cell.angle_gamma   90.00
#
_symmetry.space_group_name_H-M   'P 1'
#
loop_
_entity.id
_entity.type
_entity.pdbx_description
1 polymer ?
#
loop_
_entity_poly.entity_id
_entity_poly.type
_entity_poly.pdbx_seq_one_letter_code
_entity_poly.pdbx_strand_id
1 'polypeptide(L)'
;MKLRMKLRTKYALIIALLIFATTLVFFSILISQVSKIIENITLKNFLNETKVFSEIKQYDFLLNFKPEFGYYYVLSTEGITLYHTDPTKIGIDVKTQVPGLLEYMKQEKSGVYSYLYQGVKRYVAFSYDGEKYFAHAAREDELFKDLKRLQSNIFKFLIPVMVIISIIIGYIFGGILIAPTKKQYYATNELLEKISDNIISTSTSTAEIKSMAQNTEEASMELDKSVEEFAAYFEESRAEVETTLDRIKDFTKTIEEITNAVTELTNMIESVGGFVEKITEISDNITVLAINASIETSKETIDRDGLSRIAEMIMELSNSTRSLAKESKNSLKDVDKVVTSTVLITEKISKELNNVRESLNLISQVVFASTQNTDKLSRISRNTHEAVEQLYAGVEQLEEAISQIKSEVEKFGQMFRDIKL
;
A
#
# COMPACT_ATOMS: atom_id res chain seq x y z
N MET A 1 35.82 -17.63 11.73
CA MET A 1 35.78 -17.39 13.20
C MET A 1 36.85 -16.39 13.71
N LYS A 2 38.03 -16.25 13.07
CA LYS A 2 39.11 -15.32 13.50
C LYS A 2 38.86 -13.81 13.29
N LEU A 3 37.84 -13.39 12.53
CA LEU A 3 37.50 -11.97 12.36
C LEU A 3 36.60 -11.41 13.48
N ARG A 4 35.87 -12.29 14.18
CA ARG A 4 34.81 -11.96 15.17
C ARG A 4 35.33 -11.36 16.47
N MET A 5 36.63 -11.48 16.75
CA MET A 5 37.24 -11.01 17.98
C MET A 5 37.80 -9.58 17.85
N LYS A 6 37.89 -9.01 16.64
CA LYS A 6 38.57 -7.72 16.43
C LYS A 6 37.72 -6.51 16.81
N LEU A 7 36.41 -6.50 16.56
CA LEU A 7 35.60 -5.30 16.80
C LEU A 7 35.28 -5.12 18.29
N ARG A 8 34.83 -6.21 18.95
CA ARG A 8 34.54 -6.20 20.39
C ARG A 8 35.75 -5.84 21.24
N THR A 9 36.91 -6.36 20.91
CA THR A 9 38.14 -6.04 21.64
C THR A 9 38.60 -4.62 21.36
N LYS A 10 38.45 -4.09 20.14
CA LYS A 10 38.75 -2.69 19.83
C LYS A 10 37.85 -1.71 20.59
N TYR A 11 36.53 -1.90 20.58
CA TYR A 11 35.62 -1.04 21.34
C TYR A 11 35.83 -1.18 22.84
N ALA A 12 36.01 -2.41 23.34
CA ALA A 12 36.33 -2.64 24.74
C ALA A 12 37.61 -1.92 25.17
N LEU A 13 38.64 -1.89 24.31
CA LEU A 13 39.91 -1.24 24.58
C LEU A 13 39.79 0.29 24.56
N ILE A 14 39.05 0.86 23.60
CA ILE A 14 38.80 2.31 23.54
C ILE A 14 38.00 2.76 24.77
N ILE A 15 36.93 2.04 25.12
CA ILE A 15 36.11 2.35 26.30
C ILE A 15 36.93 2.18 27.58
N ALA A 16 37.71 1.11 27.70
CA ALA A 16 38.61 0.92 28.83
C ALA A 16 39.61 2.08 28.97
N LEU A 17 40.19 2.55 27.86
CA LEU A 17 41.16 3.64 27.86
C LEU A 17 40.50 4.97 28.24
N LEU A 18 39.28 5.24 27.76
CA LEU A 18 38.49 6.41 28.12
C LEU A 18 38.13 6.40 29.62
N ILE A 19 37.65 5.27 30.14
CA ILE A 19 37.28 5.12 31.56
C ILE A 19 38.53 5.24 32.43
N PHE A 20 39.65 4.64 32.02
CA PHE A 20 40.90 4.77 32.75
C PHE A 20 41.37 6.22 32.80
N ALA A 21 41.34 6.94 31.67
CA ALA A 21 41.73 8.36 31.63
C ALA A 21 40.84 9.24 32.50
N THR A 22 39.51 9.08 32.43
CA THR A 22 38.58 9.89 33.22
C THR A 22 38.69 9.61 34.72
N THR A 23 38.78 8.34 35.09
CA THR A 23 38.95 7.94 36.50
C THR A 23 40.31 8.40 37.04
N LEU A 24 41.39 8.36 36.24
CA LEU A 24 42.72 8.82 36.65
C LEU A 24 42.74 10.32 36.94
N VAL A 25 42.09 11.12 36.09
CA VAL A 25 41.93 12.57 36.32
C VAL A 25 41.15 12.82 37.60
N PHE A 26 40.02 12.13 37.80
CA PHE A 26 39.20 12.27 39.01
C PHE A 26 39.99 11.96 40.29
N PHE A 27 40.71 10.84 40.32
CA PHE A 27 41.53 10.46 41.48
C PHE A 27 42.71 11.41 41.70
N SER A 28 43.30 11.95 40.64
CA SER A 28 44.38 12.94 40.77
C SER A 28 43.89 14.21 41.48
N ILE A 29 42.69 14.68 41.14
CA ILE A 29 42.05 15.83 41.80
C ILE A 29 41.76 15.49 43.28
N LEU A 30 41.21 14.30 43.54
CA LEU A 30 40.88 13.85 44.89
C LEU A 30 42.14 13.75 45.79
N ILE A 31 43.20 13.13 45.29
CA ILE A 31 44.48 13.01 46.02
C ILE A 31 45.06 14.39 46.30
N SER A 32 44.97 15.33 45.35
CA SER A 32 45.41 16.71 45.55
C SER A 32 44.66 17.40 46.71
N GLN A 33 43.33 17.25 46.77
CA GLN A 33 42.53 17.82 47.86
C GLN A 33 42.88 17.20 49.21
N VAL A 34 42.98 15.87 49.28
CA VAL A 34 43.37 15.15 50.50
C VAL A 34 44.77 15.57 50.96
N SER A 35 45.69 15.77 50.03
CA SER A 35 47.06 16.19 50.34
C SER A 35 47.11 17.57 50.98
N LYS A 36 46.33 18.53 50.48
CA LYS A 36 46.22 19.87 51.08
C LYS A 36 45.67 19.82 52.51
N ILE A 37 44.70 18.94 52.77
CA ILE A 37 44.13 18.76 54.10
C ILE A 37 45.20 18.21 55.06
N ILE A 38 45.92 17.17 54.64
CA ILE A 38 46.98 16.57 55.47
C ILE A 38 48.13 17.56 55.69
N GLU A 39 48.56 18.29 54.66
CA GLU A 39 49.58 19.33 54.76
C GLU A 39 49.20 20.38 55.83
N ASN A 40 47.97 20.89 55.79
CA ASN A 40 47.47 21.83 56.79
C ASN A 40 47.47 21.25 58.21
N ILE A 41 47.07 19.99 58.38
CA ILE A 41 47.10 19.30 59.68
C ILE A 41 48.54 19.16 60.18
N THR A 42 49.46 18.73 59.33
CA THR A 42 50.88 18.58 59.65
C THR A 42 51.49 19.91 60.07
N LEU A 43 51.24 20.99 59.31
CA LEU A 43 51.71 22.34 59.65
C LEU A 43 51.12 22.84 60.98
N LYS A 44 49.84 22.55 61.25
CA LYS A 44 49.20 22.91 62.52
C LYS A 44 49.79 22.15 63.70
N ASN A 45 50.05 20.86 63.55
CA ASN A 45 50.71 20.05 64.58
C ASN A 45 52.15 20.52 64.83
N PHE A 46 52.88 20.81 63.76
CA PHE A 46 54.23 21.37 63.80
C PHE A 46 54.27 22.70 64.57
N LEU A 47 53.30 23.59 64.33
CA LEU A 47 53.15 24.82 65.10
C LEU A 47 52.78 24.54 66.57
N ASN A 48 51.85 23.63 66.82
CA ASN A 48 51.38 23.32 68.17
C ASN A 48 52.51 22.77 69.05
N GLU A 49 53.36 21.91 68.49
CA GLU A 49 54.58 21.45 69.16
C GLU A 49 55.45 22.62 69.61
N THR A 50 55.76 23.56 68.71
CA THR A 50 56.58 24.73 69.09
C THR A 50 55.94 25.64 70.12
N LYS A 51 54.60 25.77 70.13
CA LYS A 51 53.87 26.52 71.16
C LYS A 51 54.03 25.90 72.54
N VAL A 52 53.77 24.60 72.64
CA VAL A 52 53.93 23.84 73.90
C VAL A 52 55.36 23.98 74.43
N PHE A 53 56.36 23.86 73.56
CA PHE A 53 57.77 23.96 73.96
C PHE A 53 58.16 25.39 74.37
N SER A 54 57.58 26.41 73.74
CA SER A 54 57.79 27.81 74.13
C SER A 54 57.23 28.13 75.52
N GLU A 55 56.12 27.50 75.92
CA GLU A 55 55.49 27.71 77.23
C GLU A 55 56.30 27.09 78.39
N ILE A 56 57.05 26.01 78.11
CA ILE A 56 57.88 25.33 79.12
C ILE A 56 59.09 26.18 79.54
N LYS A 57 59.61 27.05 78.65
CA LYS A 57 60.74 27.99 78.86
C LYS A 57 62.07 27.40 79.36
N GLN A 58 62.21 26.07 79.44
CA GLN A 58 63.44 25.38 79.84
C GLN A 58 64.30 24.99 78.62
N TYR A 59 64.79 25.99 77.90
CA TYR A 59 65.47 25.76 76.61
C TYR A 59 66.73 24.90 76.73
N ASP A 60 67.53 25.06 77.79
CA ASP A 60 68.75 24.26 78.01
C ASP A 60 68.45 22.75 78.14
N PHE A 61 67.28 22.39 78.68
CA PHE A 61 66.83 21.00 78.77
C PHE A 61 66.19 20.52 77.46
N LEU A 62 65.33 21.34 76.86
CA LEU A 62 64.60 20.99 75.63
C LEU A 62 65.52 20.79 74.43
N LEU A 63 66.63 21.54 74.36
CA LEU A 63 67.61 21.44 73.28
C LEU A 63 68.51 20.19 73.37
N ASN A 64 68.54 19.50 74.52
CA ASN A 64 69.18 18.19 74.64
C ASN A 64 68.36 17.09 73.94
N PHE A 65 67.08 17.35 73.64
CA PHE A 65 66.24 16.44 72.86
C PHE A 65 66.33 16.79 71.38
N LYS A 66 66.84 15.87 70.58
CA LYS A 66 66.81 15.98 69.12
C LYS A 66 65.38 15.73 68.63
N PRO A 67 64.79 16.62 67.80
CA PRO A 67 63.47 16.35 67.23
C PRO A 67 63.52 15.14 66.31
N GLU A 68 62.36 14.49 66.12
CA GLU A 68 62.21 13.37 65.18
C GLU A 68 62.63 13.76 63.75
N PHE A 69 62.43 15.02 63.39
CA PHE A 69 62.87 15.62 62.14
C PHE A 69 63.29 17.08 62.32
N GLY A 70 64.16 17.59 61.44
CA GLY A 70 64.64 18.97 61.54
C GLY A 70 65.53 19.23 62.76
N TYR A 71 65.48 20.46 63.27
CA TYR A 71 66.28 20.92 64.41
C TYR A 71 65.60 22.10 65.13
N TYR A 72 65.96 22.27 66.40
CA TYR A 72 65.47 23.35 67.26
C TYR A 72 66.50 24.47 67.38
N TYR A 73 66.01 25.70 67.52
CA TYR A 73 66.84 26.85 67.81
C TYR A 73 66.03 27.94 68.50
N VAL A 74 66.72 28.84 69.19
CA VAL A 74 66.11 29.95 69.94
C VAL A 74 66.73 31.25 69.47
N LEU A 75 65.89 32.23 69.16
CA LEU A 75 66.29 33.55 68.69
C LEU A 75 66.00 34.63 69.74
N SER A 76 66.84 35.65 69.80
CA SER A 76 66.53 36.91 70.48
C SER A 76 65.51 37.73 69.68
N THR A 77 64.95 38.76 70.29
CA THR A 77 64.04 39.74 69.65
C THR A 77 64.69 40.51 68.48
N GLU A 78 66.03 40.53 68.42
CA GLU A 78 66.84 41.17 67.38
C GLU A 78 67.21 40.22 66.24
N GLY A 79 66.91 38.92 66.38
CA GLY A 79 67.19 37.88 65.39
C GLY A 79 68.53 37.16 65.58
N ILE A 80 69.21 37.33 66.72
CA ILE A 80 70.45 36.62 67.01
C ILE A 80 70.13 35.23 67.53
N THR A 81 70.81 34.21 66.98
CA THR A 81 70.66 32.83 67.44
C THR A 81 71.30 32.65 68.81
N LEU A 82 70.46 32.55 69.83
CA LEU A 82 70.89 32.33 71.22
C LEU A 82 71.24 30.86 71.45
N TYR A 83 70.48 29.96 70.82
CA TYR A 83 70.69 28.53 70.92
C TYR A 83 70.37 27.84 69.60
N HIS A 84 71.05 26.74 69.31
CA HIS A 84 70.84 25.95 68.10
C HIS A 84 71.29 24.51 68.34
N THR A 85 70.58 23.52 67.77
CA THR A 85 70.98 22.09 67.88
C THR A 85 72.38 21.81 67.29
N ASP A 86 72.81 22.63 66.34
CA ASP A 86 74.20 22.70 65.84
C ASP A 86 74.93 23.89 66.50
N PRO A 87 75.91 23.65 67.39
CA PRO A 87 76.63 24.71 68.12
C PRO A 87 77.35 25.72 67.21
N THR A 88 77.69 25.36 65.97
CA THR A 88 78.39 26.25 65.03
C THR A 88 77.52 27.42 64.53
N LYS A 89 76.22 27.37 64.82
CA LYS A 89 75.23 28.36 64.38
C LYS A 89 74.84 29.37 65.45
N ILE A 90 75.34 29.21 66.67
CA ILE A 90 75.07 30.13 67.78
C ILE A 90 75.77 31.47 67.52
N GLY A 91 75.07 32.58 67.80
CA GLY A 91 75.55 33.94 67.56
C GLY A 91 75.34 34.47 66.13
N ILE A 92 74.83 33.64 65.22
CA ILE A 92 74.55 34.09 63.85
C ILE A 92 73.22 34.84 63.78
N ASP A 93 73.20 35.95 63.04
CA ASP A 93 72.00 36.71 62.75
C ASP A 93 71.14 36.02 61.68
N VAL A 94 69.93 35.64 62.06
CA VAL A 94 68.97 34.93 61.20
C VAL A 94 68.57 35.74 59.97
N LYS A 95 68.61 37.09 60.02
CA LYS A 95 68.28 37.96 58.88
C LYS A 95 69.20 37.72 57.69
N THR A 96 70.45 37.32 57.95
CA THR A 96 71.45 37.04 56.90
C THR A 96 71.24 35.68 56.24
N GLN A 97 70.61 34.73 56.94
CA GLN A 97 70.43 33.35 56.45
C GLN A 97 69.02 33.07 55.94
N VAL A 98 68.01 33.73 56.50
CA VAL A 98 66.59 33.54 56.14
C VAL A 98 65.91 34.91 55.99
N PRO A 99 65.95 35.50 54.79
CA PRO A 99 65.30 36.79 54.54
C PRO A 99 63.79 36.76 54.85
N GLY A 100 63.31 37.79 55.56
CA GLY A 100 61.89 37.99 55.88
C GLY A 100 61.36 37.20 57.09
N LEU A 101 62.13 36.26 57.64
CA LEU A 101 61.67 35.44 58.76
C LEU A 101 61.47 36.28 60.03
N LEU A 102 62.43 37.15 60.38
CA LEU A 102 62.34 37.94 61.62
C LEU A 102 61.18 38.95 61.56
N GLU A 103 60.95 39.57 60.41
CA GLU A 103 59.82 40.48 60.19
C GLU A 103 58.48 39.75 60.42
N TYR A 104 58.35 38.54 59.85
CA TYR A 104 57.17 37.70 60.04
C TYR A 104 56.99 37.26 61.50
N MET A 105 58.09 36.91 62.19
CA MET A 105 58.07 36.52 63.60
C MET A 105 57.64 37.65 64.53
N LYS A 106 58.05 38.89 64.22
CA LYS A 106 57.63 40.08 64.95
C LYS A 106 56.15 40.41 64.76
N GLN A 107 55.63 40.19 63.55
CA GLN A 107 54.24 40.47 63.22
C GLN A 107 53.27 39.45 63.85
N GLU A 108 53.52 38.16 63.66
CA GLU A 108 52.53 37.11 64.00
C GLU A 108 52.71 36.54 65.41
N LYS A 109 53.87 36.77 66.06
CA LYS A 109 54.32 36.22 67.37
C LYS A 109 54.39 34.69 67.44
N SER A 110 53.54 33.96 66.73
CA SER A 110 53.62 32.52 66.52
C SER A 110 53.03 32.17 65.15
N GLY A 111 53.74 31.34 64.39
CA GLY A 111 53.29 30.93 63.07
C GLY A 111 54.25 29.94 62.43
N VAL A 112 53.90 29.50 61.23
CA VAL A 112 54.80 28.75 60.36
C VAL A 112 55.22 29.64 59.21
N TYR A 113 56.51 29.65 58.90
CA TYR A 113 57.08 30.35 57.77
C TYR A 113 57.84 29.36 56.88
N SER A 114 57.69 29.49 55.56
CA SER A 114 58.43 28.67 54.61
C SER A 114 59.50 29.49 53.91
N TYR A 115 60.69 28.91 53.73
CA TYR A 115 61.83 29.58 53.10
C TYR A 115 62.68 28.59 52.31
N LEU A 116 63.48 29.12 51.39
CA LEU A 116 64.50 28.36 50.66
C LEU A 116 65.85 28.61 51.32
N TYR A 117 66.52 27.54 51.74
CA TYR A 117 67.89 27.63 52.26
C TYR A 117 68.76 26.63 51.52
N GLN A 118 69.81 27.11 50.85
CA GLN A 118 70.70 26.31 50.00
C GLN A 118 69.94 25.46 48.97
N GLY A 119 68.93 26.05 48.31
CA GLY A 119 68.11 25.38 47.28
C GLY A 119 67.09 24.37 47.81
N VAL A 120 67.00 24.16 49.13
CA VAL A 120 66.05 23.21 49.73
C VAL A 120 64.97 23.98 50.49
N LYS A 121 63.70 23.69 50.17
CA LYS A 121 62.54 24.27 50.84
C LYS A 121 62.43 23.74 52.26
N ARG A 122 62.36 24.66 53.21
CA ARG A 122 62.26 24.41 54.65
C ARG A 122 61.06 25.14 55.21
N TYR A 123 60.54 24.62 56.29
CA TYR A 123 59.49 25.22 57.10
C TYR A 123 60.06 25.46 58.48
N VAL A 124 59.77 26.61 59.06
CA VAL A 124 60.03 26.90 60.46
C VAL A 124 58.71 27.19 61.16
N ALA A 125 58.39 26.42 62.18
CA ALA A 125 57.38 26.78 63.16
C ALA A 125 58.05 27.56 64.29
N PHE A 126 57.41 28.62 64.77
CA PHE A 126 57.94 29.40 65.89
C PHE A 126 56.85 29.89 66.83
N SER A 127 57.27 30.21 68.06
CA SER A 127 56.43 30.81 69.09
C SER A 127 57.24 31.71 70.02
N TYR A 128 56.70 32.90 70.29
CA TYR A 128 57.28 33.88 71.21
C TYR A 128 56.83 33.58 72.64
N ASP A 129 57.77 33.45 73.56
CA ASP A 129 57.49 33.09 74.95
C ASP A 129 57.30 34.31 75.89
N GLY A 130 57.49 35.53 75.37
CA GLY A 130 57.49 36.77 76.13
C GLY A 130 58.85 37.48 76.13
N GLU A 131 59.95 36.78 75.86
CA GLU A 131 61.32 37.30 75.82
C GLU A 131 62.10 36.86 74.57
N LYS A 132 61.90 35.63 74.12
CA LYS A 132 62.64 34.96 73.05
C LYS A 132 61.68 34.22 72.12
N TYR A 133 62.18 33.84 70.95
CA TYR A 133 61.45 32.98 70.03
C TYR A 133 62.03 31.57 70.05
N PHE A 134 61.19 30.58 70.39
CA PHE A 134 61.50 29.19 70.14
C PHE A 134 61.12 28.83 68.71
N ALA A 135 62.00 28.17 67.98
CA ALA A 135 61.80 27.80 66.60
C ALA A 135 62.20 26.35 66.32
N HIS A 136 61.41 25.67 65.50
CA HIS A 136 61.68 24.35 64.96
C HIS A 136 61.73 24.46 63.45
N ALA A 137 62.90 24.21 62.85
CA ALA A 137 63.04 24.19 61.40
C ALA A 137 63.17 22.75 60.89
N ALA A 138 62.44 22.46 59.82
CA ALA A 138 62.42 21.16 59.16
C ALA A 138 62.51 21.33 57.65
N ARG A 139 63.10 20.33 56.97
CA ARG A 139 63.02 20.26 55.51
C ARG A 139 61.65 19.75 55.08
N GLU A 140 61.16 20.21 53.93
CA GLU A 140 59.83 19.83 53.42
C GLU A 140 59.68 18.31 53.21
N ASP A 141 60.73 17.63 52.75
CA ASP A 141 60.74 16.18 52.56
C ASP A 141 60.75 15.38 53.88
N GLU A 142 61.24 15.98 54.96
CA GLU A 142 61.23 15.39 56.29
C GLU A 142 59.88 15.65 56.99
N LEU A 143 59.40 16.90 56.97
CA LEU A 143 58.14 17.32 57.58
C LEU A 143 56.92 16.60 56.96
N PHE A 144 56.92 16.40 55.64
CA PHE A 144 55.84 15.73 54.91
C PHE A 144 56.21 14.32 54.47
N LYS A 145 57.18 13.67 55.13
CA LYS A 145 57.65 12.32 54.77
C LYS A 145 56.50 11.30 54.72
N ASP A 146 55.63 11.31 55.71
CA ASP A 146 54.49 10.39 55.78
C ASP A 146 53.41 10.71 54.75
N LEU A 147 53.19 12.00 54.44
CA LEU A 147 52.31 12.41 53.35
C LEU A 147 52.83 11.92 51.98
N LYS A 148 54.14 12.08 51.69
CA LYS A 148 54.76 11.58 50.47
C LYS A 148 54.70 10.04 50.39
N ARG A 149 54.91 9.36 51.52
CA ARG A 149 54.78 7.89 51.61
C ARG A 149 53.36 7.42 51.35
N LEU A 150 52.37 8.11 51.91
CA LEU A 150 50.94 7.84 51.70
C LEU A 150 50.55 8.06 50.24
N GLN A 151 50.96 9.17 49.62
CA GLN A 151 50.74 9.43 48.19
C GLN A 151 51.34 8.31 47.31
N SER A 152 52.59 7.94 47.55
CA SER A 152 53.27 6.88 46.79
C SER A 152 52.56 5.53 46.92
N ASN A 153 52.15 5.16 48.15
CA ASN A 153 51.39 3.95 48.39
C ASN A 153 50.02 3.96 47.70
N ILE A 154 49.30 5.09 47.75
CA ILE A 154 48.03 5.24 47.04
C ILE A 154 48.23 5.00 45.55
N PHE A 155 49.19 5.66 44.89
CA PHE A 155 49.42 5.46 43.46
C PHE A 155 49.86 4.02 43.13
N LYS A 156 50.71 3.41 43.96
CA LYS A 156 51.21 2.04 43.75
C LYS A 156 50.10 1.00 43.76
N PHE A 157 49.11 1.14 44.64
CA PHE A 157 48.01 0.17 44.76
C PHE A 157 46.80 0.53 43.89
N LEU A 158 46.51 1.82 43.72
CA LEU A 158 45.31 2.30 43.03
C LEU A 158 45.41 2.12 41.51
N ILE A 159 46.56 2.45 40.90
CA ILE A 159 46.73 2.40 39.43
C ILE A 159 46.45 0.98 38.88
N PRO A 160 47.05 -0.11 39.42
CA PRO A 160 46.76 -1.46 38.92
C PRO A 160 45.28 -1.85 39.03
N VAL A 161 44.64 -1.50 40.15
CA VAL A 161 43.22 -1.77 40.38
C VAL A 161 42.36 -1.03 39.36
N MET A 162 42.67 0.24 39.08
CA MET A 162 41.96 1.04 38.07
C MET A 162 42.11 0.47 36.66
N VAL A 163 43.30 -0.01 36.28
CA VAL A 163 43.52 -0.65 34.98
C VAL A 163 42.65 -1.90 34.84
N ILE A 164 42.64 -2.77 35.87
CA ILE A 164 41.85 -4.01 35.85
C ILE A 164 40.36 -3.70 35.75
N ILE A 165 39.85 -2.78 36.58
CA ILE A 165 38.44 -2.37 36.55
C ILE A 165 38.09 -1.77 35.19
N SER A 166 38.95 -0.92 34.61
CA SER A 166 38.71 -0.30 33.31
C SER A 166 38.62 -1.33 32.18
N ILE A 167 39.48 -2.37 32.20
CA ILE A 167 39.43 -3.47 31.23
C ILE A 167 38.13 -4.27 31.39
N ILE A 168 37.73 -4.59 32.62
CA ILE A 168 36.49 -5.34 32.91
C ILE A 168 35.28 -4.54 32.42
N ILE A 169 35.17 -3.27 32.79
CA ILE A 169 34.06 -2.40 32.38
C ILE A 169 34.08 -2.23 30.85
N GLY A 170 35.24 -2.00 30.25
CA GLY A 170 35.38 -1.93 28.79
C GLY A 170 34.89 -3.19 28.09
N TYR A 171 35.21 -4.38 28.61
CA TYR A 171 34.77 -5.65 28.03
C TYR A 171 33.25 -5.88 28.16
N ILE A 172 32.65 -5.49 29.29
CA ILE A 172 31.19 -5.56 29.52
C ILE A 172 30.46 -4.60 28.58
N PHE A 173 30.84 -3.32 28.57
CA PHE A 173 30.21 -2.30 27.72
C PHE A 173 30.44 -2.58 26.23
N GLY A 174 31.62 -3.08 25.84
CA GLY A 174 31.89 -3.51 24.48
C GLY A 174 30.98 -4.67 24.04
N GLY A 175 30.61 -5.57 24.95
CA GLY A 175 29.63 -6.63 24.69
C GLY A 175 28.20 -6.08 24.53
N ILE A 176 27.78 -5.19 25.42
CA ILE A 176 26.46 -4.56 25.43
C ILE A 176 26.21 -3.75 24.15
N LEU A 177 27.21 -3.03 23.64
CA LEU A 177 27.08 -2.19 22.45
C LEU A 177 27.04 -2.97 21.13
N ILE A 178 27.68 -4.15 21.06
CA ILE A 178 27.83 -4.91 19.79
C ILE A 178 26.73 -5.95 19.59
N ALA A 179 26.17 -6.50 20.66
CA ALA A 179 25.11 -7.50 20.54
C ALA A 179 23.86 -6.97 19.79
N PRO A 180 23.28 -5.79 20.11
CA PRO A 180 22.08 -5.30 19.43
C PRO A 180 22.35 -4.92 17.97
N THR A 181 23.50 -4.30 17.68
CA THR A 181 23.88 -3.89 16.31
C THR A 181 24.08 -5.10 15.39
N LYS A 182 24.63 -6.20 15.91
CA LYS A 182 24.76 -7.45 15.16
C LYS A 182 23.40 -8.10 14.87
N LYS A 183 22.47 -8.09 15.84
CA LYS A 183 21.11 -8.60 15.62
C LYS A 183 20.39 -7.78 14.55
N GLN A 184 20.50 -6.46 14.61
CA GLN A 184 19.98 -5.55 13.60
C GLN A 184 20.59 -5.83 12.22
N TYR A 185 21.91 -6.05 12.13
CA TYR A 185 22.58 -6.36 10.85
C TYR A 185 21.99 -7.60 10.15
N TYR A 186 21.79 -8.71 10.86
CA TYR A 186 21.20 -9.90 10.24
C TYR A 186 19.73 -9.71 9.89
N ALA A 187 18.96 -9.04 10.75
CA ALA A 187 17.57 -8.73 10.46
C ALA A 187 17.43 -7.84 9.21
N THR A 188 18.31 -6.85 9.05
CA THR A 188 18.32 -6.00 7.86
C THR A 188 18.72 -6.75 6.59
N ASN A 189 19.69 -7.66 6.66
CA ASN A 189 20.04 -8.50 5.51
C ASN A 189 18.90 -9.44 5.10
N GLU A 190 18.20 -10.04 6.06
CA GLU A 190 17.02 -10.87 5.80
C GLU A 190 15.88 -10.03 5.16
N LEU A 191 15.68 -8.80 5.65
CA LEU A 191 14.71 -7.87 5.04
C LEU A 191 15.10 -7.49 3.60
N LEU A 192 16.39 -7.24 3.33
CA LEU A 192 16.91 -6.94 1.99
C LEU A 192 16.63 -8.08 1.00
N GLU A 193 16.84 -9.33 1.42
CA GLU A 193 16.55 -10.52 0.62
C GLU A 193 15.04 -10.62 0.32
N LYS A 194 14.19 -10.49 1.35
CA LYS A 194 12.72 -10.50 1.17
C LYS A 194 12.21 -9.38 0.27
N ILE A 195 12.78 -8.18 0.38
CA ILE A 195 12.42 -7.07 -0.51
C ILE A 195 12.82 -7.39 -1.95
N SER A 196 14.00 -7.99 -2.16
CA SER A 196 14.46 -8.39 -3.50
C SER A 196 13.54 -9.45 -4.13
N ASP A 197 13.12 -10.44 -3.35
CA ASP A 197 12.15 -11.44 -3.80
C ASP A 197 10.79 -10.82 -4.14
N ASN A 198 10.31 -9.90 -3.30
CA ASN A 198 9.08 -9.16 -3.55
C ASN A 198 9.17 -8.29 -4.82
N ILE A 199 10.32 -7.67 -5.10
CA ILE A 199 10.55 -6.92 -6.35
C ILE A 199 10.41 -7.83 -7.57
N ILE A 200 11.02 -9.03 -7.52
CA ILE A 200 10.92 -10.01 -8.61
C ILE A 200 9.46 -10.44 -8.78
N SER A 201 8.78 -10.82 -7.70
CA SER A 201 7.37 -11.22 -7.74
C SER A 201 6.48 -10.11 -8.28
N THR A 202 6.67 -8.88 -7.81
CA THR A 202 5.89 -7.71 -8.28
C THR A 202 6.16 -7.45 -9.76
N SER A 203 7.42 -7.53 -10.21
CA SER A 203 7.79 -7.37 -11.62
C SER A 203 7.13 -8.41 -12.51
N THR A 204 7.06 -9.66 -12.08
CA THR A 204 6.36 -10.73 -12.81
C THR A 204 4.86 -10.42 -12.90
N SER A 205 4.23 -10.05 -11.78
CA SER A 205 2.81 -9.65 -11.79
C SER A 205 2.55 -8.44 -12.68
N THR A 206 3.44 -7.45 -12.71
CA THR A 206 3.34 -6.29 -13.62
C THR A 206 3.40 -6.73 -15.08
N ALA A 207 4.30 -7.66 -15.43
CA ALA A 207 4.38 -8.21 -16.79
C ALA A 207 3.11 -9.02 -17.17
N GLU A 208 2.55 -9.79 -16.24
CA GLU A 208 1.27 -10.49 -16.44
C GLU A 208 0.11 -9.52 -16.65
N ILE A 209 0.02 -8.44 -15.85
CA ILE A 209 -0.98 -7.38 -16.03
C ILE A 209 -0.84 -6.73 -17.41
N LYS A 210 0.39 -6.46 -17.86
CA LYS A 210 0.65 -5.91 -19.19
C LYS A 210 0.16 -6.82 -20.31
N SER A 211 0.44 -8.11 -20.22
CA SER A 211 -0.06 -9.13 -21.16
C SER A 211 -1.59 -9.21 -21.14
N MET A 212 -2.20 -9.14 -19.96
CA MET A 212 -3.65 -9.11 -19.83
C MET A 212 -4.28 -7.85 -20.45
N ALA A 213 -3.64 -6.70 -20.30
CA ALA A 213 -4.07 -5.46 -20.97
C ALA A 213 -3.99 -5.59 -22.50
N GLN A 214 -2.93 -6.22 -23.04
CA GLN A 214 -2.80 -6.50 -24.47
C GLN A 214 -3.93 -7.40 -24.98
N ASN A 215 -4.20 -8.52 -24.30
CA ASN A 215 -5.28 -9.42 -24.68
C ASN A 215 -6.66 -8.75 -24.58
N THR A 216 -6.84 -7.86 -23.60
CA THR A 216 -8.09 -7.10 -23.43
C THR A 216 -8.26 -6.09 -24.57
N GLU A 217 -7.19 -5.44 -25.01
CA GLU A 217 -7.21 -4.54 -26.17
C GLU A 217 -7.61 -5.28 -27.45
N GLU A 218 -6.99 -6.44 -27.71
CA GLU A 218 -7.32 -7.27 -28.87
C GLU A 218 -8.78 -7.72 -28.85
N ALA A 219 -9.28 -8.15 -27.68
CA ALA A 219 -10.68 -8.50 -27.50
C ALA A 219 -11.62 -7.30 -27.70
N SER A 220 -11.20 -6.10 -27.30
CA SER A 220 -11.96 -4.87 -27.53
C SER A 220 -12.05 -4.51 -29.02
N MET A 221 -10.95 -4.67 -29.77
CA MET A 221 -10.94 -4.46 -31.22
C MET A 221 -11.85 -5.48 -31.95
N GLU A 222 -11.84 -6.74 -31.51
CA GLU A 222 -12.74 -7.76 -32.06
C GLU A 222 -14.22 -7.46 -31.72
N LEU A 223 -14.47 -6.95 -30.52
CA LEU A 223 -15.80 -6.49 -30.12
C LEU A 223 -16.27 -5.31 -30.98
N ASP A 224 -15.42 -4.33 -31.26
CA ASP A 224 -15.77 -3.19 -32.12
C ASP A 224 -16.20 -3.65 -33.52
N LYS A 225 -15.42 -4.56 -34.11
CA LYS A 225 -15.77 -5.15 -35.41
C LYS A 225 -17.10 -5.88 -35.35
N SER A 226 -17.33 -6.68 -34.31
CA SER A 226 -18.59 -7.41 -34.12
C SER A 226 -19.78 -6.46 -33.94
N VAL A 227 -19.59 -5.34 -33.24
CA VAL A 227 -20.61 -4.30 -33.06
C VAL A 227 -20.97 -3.65 -34.40
N GLU A 228 -19.99 -3.36 -35.25
CA GLU A 228 -20.22 -2.81 -36.60
C GLU A 228 -21.00 -3.81 -37.48
N GLU A 229 -20.60 -5.08 -37.47
CA GLU A 229 -21.31 -6.15 -38.18
C GLU A 229 -22.75 -6.32 -37.68
N PHE A 230 -22.97 -6.29 -36.36
CA PHE A 230 -24.32 -6.35 -35.78
C PHE A 230 -25.17 -5.14 -36.13
N ALA A 231 -24.59 -3.93 -36.15
CA ALA A 231 -25.31 -2.72 -36.53
C ALA A 231 -25.82 -2.83 -37.98
N ALA A 232 -24.96 -3.27 -38.91
CA ALA A 232 -25.34 -3.49 -40.30
C ALA A 232 -26.42 -4.59 -40.42
N TYR A 233 -26.24 -5.70 -39.73
CA TYR A 233 -27.18 -6.83 -39.74
C TYR A 233 -28.57 -6.45 -39.22
N PHE A 234 -28.66 -5.69 -38.13
CA PHE A 234 -29.95 -5.27 -37.57
C PHE A 234 -30.65 -4.20 -38.41
N GLU A 235 -29.89 -3.32 -39.08
CA GLU A 235 -30.49 -2.36 -40.02
C GLU A 235 -31.05 -3.08 -41.26
N GLU A 236 -30.34 -4.07 -41.79
CA GLU A 236 -30.85 -4.93 -42.87
C GLU A 236 -32.09 -5.73 -42.43
N SER A 237 -32.03 -6.36 -41.25
CA SER A 237 -33.17 -7.10 -40.68
C SER A 237 -34.40 -6.20 -40.50
N ARG A 238 -34.21 -4.95 -40.09
CA ARG A 238 -35.29 -3.97 -39.94
C ARG A 238 -35.95 -3.67 -41.29
N ALA A 239 -35.16 -3.43 -42.33
CA ALA A 239 -35.66 -3.18 -43.68
C ALA A 239 -36.41 -4.40 -44.26
N GLU A 240 -35.93 -5.62 -44.00
CA GLU A 240 -36.59 -6.84 -44.46
C GLU A 240 -37.94 -7.07 -43.75
N VAL A 241 -38.01 -6.82 -42.44
CA VAL A 241 -39.26 -6.89 -41.67
C VAL A 241 -40.27 -5.88 -42.18
N GLU A 242 -39.85 -4.63 -42.42
CA GLU A 242 -40.72 -3.58 -42.97
C GLU A 242 -41.25 -3.95 -44.37
N THR A 243 -40.37 -4.41 -45.25
CA THR A 243 -40.75 -4.90 -46.58
C THR A 243 -41.74 -6.06 -46.50
N THR A 244 -41.56 -6.97 -45.55
CA THR A 244 -42.46 -8.12 -45.39
C THR A 244 -43.83 -7.70 -44.84
N LEU A 245 -43.87 -6.74 -43.91
CA LEU A 245 -45.12 -6.15 -43.42
C LEU A 245 -45.92 -5.49 -44.54
N ASP A 246 -45.25 -4.77 -45.45
CA ASP A 246 -45.89 -4.18 -46.63
C ASP A 246 -46.46 -5.25 -47.56
N ARG A 247 -45.71 -6.34 -47.81
CA ARG A 247 -46.21 -7.48 -48.61
C ARG A 247 -47.44 -8.14 -47.97
N ILE A 248 -47.48 -8.27 -46.64
CA ILE A 248 -48.64 -8.82 -45.93
C ILE A 248 -49.86 -7.91 -46.05
N LYS A 249 -49.65 -6.58 -46.04
CA LYS A 249 -50.71 -5.59 -46.27
C LYS A 249 -51.30 -5.72 -47.68
N ASP A 250 -50.45 -5.83 -48.70
CA ASP A 250 -50.90 -6.05 -50.07
C ASP A 250 -51.64 -7.39 -50.21
N PHE A 251 -51.14 -8.43 -49.54
CA PHE A 251 -51.79 -9.74 -49.55
C PHE A 251 -53.17 -9.73 -48.88
N THR A 252 -53.32 -8.95 -47.80
CA THR A 252 -54.62 -8.75 -47.14
C THR A 252 -55.62 -8.06 -48.07
N LYS A 253 -55.17 -7.08 -48.87
CA LYS A 253 -56.01 -6.45 -49.90
C LYS A 253 -56.45 -7.44 -50.97
N THR A 254 -55.54 -8.29 -51.46
CA THR A 254 -55.89 -9.35 -52.43
C THR A 254 -56.95 -10.32 -51.87
N ILE A 255 -56.87 -10.65 -50.57
CA ILE A 255 -57.88 -11.47 -49.91
C ILE A 255 -59.25 -10.78 -49.87
N GLU A 256 -59.29 -9.48 -49.60
CA GLU A 256 -60.52 -8.68 -49.64
C GLU A 256 -61.14 -8.66 -51.06
N GLU A 257 -60.31 -8.52 -52.09
CA GLU A 257 -60.74 -8.60 -53.49
C GLU A 257 -61.33 -9.98 -53.83
N ILE A 258 -60.72 -11.07 -53.34
CA ILE A 258 -61.26 -12.44 -53.50
C ILE A 258 -62.61 -12.58 -52.79
N THR A 259 -62.75 -12.09 -51.55
CA THR A 259 -64.02 -12.14 -50.81
C THR A 259 -65.14 -11.41 -51.56
N ASN A 260 -64.84 -10.25 -52.16
CA ASN A 260 -65.81 -9.50 -52.97
C ASN A 260 -66.21 -10.28 -54.23
N ALA A 261 -65.24 -10.83 -54.97
CA ALA A 261 -65.52 -11.63 -56.17
C ALA A 261 -66.34 -12.90 -55.86
N VAL A 262 -66.07 -13.55 -54.73
CA VAL A 262 -66.85 -14.71 -54.27
C VAL A 262 -68.29 -14.31 -53.92
N THR A 263 -68.49 -13.14 -53.32
CA THR A 263 -69.82 -12.60 -53.01
C THR A 263 -70.62 -12.33 -54.29
N GLU A 264 -69.99 -11.73 -55.30
CA GLU A 264 -70.61 -11.53 -56.62
C GLU A 264 -70.97 -12.86 -57.30
N LEU A 265 -70.10 -13.88 -57.18
CA LEU A 265 -70.34 -15.20 -57.74
C LEU A 265 -71.52 -15.91 -57.05
N THR A 266 -71.66 -15.79 -55.73
CA THR A 266 -72.83 -16.30 -54.98
C THR A 266 -74.13 -15.69 -55.50
N ASN A 267 -74.17 -14.36 -55.67
CA ASN A 267 -75.34 -13.66 -56.21
C ASN A 267 -75.68 -14.13 -57.64
N MET A 268 -74.65 -14.37 -58.47
CA MET A 268 -74.83 -14.91 -59.82
C MET A 268 -75.43 -16.32 -59.79
N ILE A 269 -74.94 -17.21 -58.92
CA ILE A 269 -75.47 -18.58 -58.76
C ILE A 269 -76.95 -18.55 -58.39
N GLU A 270 -77.35 -17.68 -57.45
CA GLU A 270 -78.74 -17.51 -57.04
C GLU A 270 -79.62 -17.04 -58.22
N SER A 271 -79.16 -16.02 -58.96
CA SER A 271 -79.87 -15.51 -60.13
C SER A 271 -80.03 -16.58 -61.23
N VAL A 272 -78.98 -17.33 -61.54
CA VAL A 272 -79.03 -18.41 -62.55
C VAL A 272 -79.91 -19.56 -62.06
N GLY A 273 -79.87 -19.87 -60.76
CA GLY A 273 -80.79 -20.82 -60.14
C GLY A 273 -82.25 -20.45 -60.35
N GLY A 274 -82.60 -19.18 -60.15
CA GLY A 274 -83.94 -18.65 -60.43
C GLY A 274 -84.33 -18.75 -61.92
N PHE A 275 -83.39 -18.58 -62.86
CA PHE A 275 -83.66 -18.80 -64.29
C PHE A 275 -83.92 -20.27 -64.61
N VAL A 276 -83.13 -21.19 -64.04
CA VAL A 276 -83.33 -22.64 -64.23
C VAL A 276 -84.70 -23.09 -63.71
N GLU A 277 -85.16 -22.53 -62.60
CA GLU A 277 -86.49 -22.81 -62.05
C GLU A 277 -87.61 -22.31 -62.98
N LYS A 278 -87.51 -21.07 -63.48
CA LYS A 278 -88.45 -20.54 -64.50
C LYS A 278 -88.46 -21.34 -65.79
N ILE A 279 -87.29 -21.80 -66.27
CA ILE A 279 -87.20 -22.66 -67.47
C ILE A 279 -87.93 -23.98 -67.22
N THR A 280 -87.79 -24.56 -66.02
CA THR A 280 -88.50 -25.78 -65.63
C THR A 280 -90.02 -25.56 -65.64
N GLU A 281 -90.48 -24.43 -65.09
CA GLU A 281 -91.91 -24.04 -65.11
C GLU A 281 -92.44 -23.84 -66.53
N ILE A 282 -91.70 -23.14 -67.39
CA ILE A 282 -92.05 -22.93 -68.81
C ILE A 282 -92.15 -24.29 -69.52
N SER A 283 -91.19 -25.18 -69.29
CA SER A 283 -91.21 -26.54 -69.85
C SER A 283 -92.45 -27.31 -69.39
N ASP A 284 -92.78 -27.30 -68.10
CA ASP A 284 -93.97 -27.97 -67.58
C ASP A 284 -95.25 -27.41 -68.21
N ASN A 285 -95.34 -26.08 -68.40
CA ASN A 285 -96.45 -25.43 -69.12
C ASN A 285 -96.53 -25.82 -70.61
N ILE A 286 -95.39 -25.89 -71.31
CA ILE A 286 -95.32 -26.34 -72.71
C ILE A 286 -95.79 -27.79 -72.84
N THR A 287 -95.41 -28.67 -71.90
CA THR A 287 -95.88 -30.06 -71.89
C THR A 287 -97.40 -30.14 -71.77
N VAL A 288 -98.00 -29.35 -70.87
CA VAL A 288 -99.46 -29.30 -70.71
C VAL A 288 -100.14 -28.77 -71.99
N LEU A 289 -99.59 -27.72 -72.60
CA LEU A 289 -100.10 -27.19 -73.87
C LEU A 289 -100.02 -28.22 -75.00
N ALA A 290 -98.92 -28.95 -75.10
CA ALA A 290 -98.72 -30.00 -76.11
C ALA A 290 -99.69 -31.17 -75.91
N ILE A 291 -99.93 -31.60 -74.67
CA ILE A 291 -100.94 -32.61 -74.34
C ILE A 291 -102.33 -32.13 -74.76
N ASN A 292 -102.69 -30.89 -74.42
CA ASN A 292 -103.99 -30.31 -74.80
C ASN A 292 -104.15 -30.23 -76.33
N ALA A 293 -103.10 -29.82 -77.05
CA ALA A 293 -103.09 -29.80 -78.51
C ALA A 293 -103.20 -31.21 -79.12
N SER A 294 -102.51 -32.21 -78.57
CA SER A 294 -102.61 -33.60 -79.00
C SER A 294 -104.03 -34.16 -78.78
N ILE A 295 -104.65 -33.86 -77.63
CA ILE A 295 -106.03 -34.25 -77.33
C ILE A 295 -107.00 -33.60 -78.31
N GLU A 296 -106.88 -32.31 -78.58
CA GLU A 296 -107.82 -31.59 -79.45
C GLU A 296 -107.68 -32.04 -80.92
N THR A 297 -106.45 -32.20 -81.39
CA THR A 297 -106.16 -32.70 -82.75
C THR A 297 -106.63 -34.14 -82.97
N SER A 298 -106.71 -34.95 -81.91
CA SER A 298 -107.29 -36.30 -81.98
C SER A 298 -108.80 -36.33 -82.29
N LYS A 299 -109.50 -35.19 -82.12
CA LYS A 299 -110.95 -35.05 -82.37
C LYS A 299 -111.30 -34.62 -83.80
N GLU A 300 -110.36 -34.04 -84.55
CA GLU A 300 -110.59 -33.56 -85.92
C GLU A 300 -110.34 -34.65 -86.99
N THR A 301 -110.98 -34.52 -88.14
CA THR A 301 -111.00 -35.54 -89.21
C THR A 301 -110.05 -35.26 -90.38
N ILE A 302 -109.46 -34.06 -90.46
CA ILE A 302 -108.56 -33.63 -91.55
C ILE A 302 -107.21 -33.25 -90.92
N ASP A 303 -106.11 -33.83 -91.41
CA ASP A 303 -104.70 -33.54 -91.02
C ASP A 303 -104.24 -33.92 -89.58
N ARG A 304 -105.00 -34.81 -88.92
CA ARG A 304 -104.74 -35.32 -87.55
C ARG A 304 -103.33 -35.86 -87.31
N ASP A 305 -102.78 -36.62 -88.26
CA ASP A 305 -101.48 -37.28 -88.09
C ASP A 305 -100.32 -36.28 -88.06
N GLY A 306 -100.39 -35.21 -88.86
CA GLY A 306 -99.37 -34.16 -88.90
C GLY A 306 -99.34 -33.34 -87.60
N LEU A 307 -100.52 -32.92 -87.12
CA LEU A 307 -100.65 -32.13 -85.88
C LEU A 307 -100.35 -32.94 -84.62
N SER A 308 -100.74 -34.22 -84.57
CA SER A 308 -100.36 -35.11 -83.47
C SER A 308 -98.85 -35.30 -83.38
N ARG A 309 -98.16 -35.41 -84.52
CA ARG A 309 -96.70 -35.55 -84.59
C ARG A 309 -95.99 -34.26 -84.15
N ILE A 310 -96.56 -33.09 -84.44
CA ILE A 310 -96.07 -31.80 -83.91
C ILE A 310 -96.19 -31.76 -82.39
N ALA A 311 -97.34 -32.15 -81.82
CA ALA A 311 -97.53 -32.18 -80.38
C ALA A 311 -96.55 -33.16 -79.69
N GLU A 312 -96.29 -34.32 -80.29
CA GLU A 312 -95.29 -35.29 -79.81
C GLU A 312 -93.88 -34.70 -79.82
N MET A 313 -93.47 -34.01 -80.91
CA MET A 313 -92.19 -33.30 -80.97
C MET A 313 -92.07 -32.19 -79.93
N ILE A 314 -93.14 -31.46 -79.62
CA ILE A 314 -93.15 -30.43 -78.56
C ILE A 314 -93.00 -31.07 -77.17
N MET A 315 -93.67 -32.20 -76.91
CA MET A 315 -93.50 -32.95 -75.66
C MET A 315 -92.06 -33.46 -75.50
N GLU A 316 -91.46 -33.99 -76.56
CA GLU A 316 -90.08 -34.45 -76.56
C GLU A 316 -89.11 -33.29 -76.29
N LEU A 317 -89.30 -32.14 -76.96
CA LEU A 317 -88.52 -30.93 -76.73
C LEU A 317 -88.65 -30.42 -75.30
N SER A 318 -89.86 -30.45 -74.75
CA SER A 318 -90.11 -30.06 -73.35
C SER A 318 -89.41 -31.01 -72.38
N ASN A 319 -89.57 -32.33 -72.54
CA ASN A 319 -88.88 -33.30 -71.69
C ASN A 319 -87.34 -33.13 -71.75
N SER A 320 -86.80 -32.88 -72.94
CA SER A 320 -85.38 -32.57 -73.13
C SER A 320 -84.97 -31.29 -72.40
N THR A 321 -85.77 -30.22 -72.51
CA THR A 321 -85.58 -28.94 -71.81
C THR A 321 -85.59 -29.13 -70.28
N ARG A 322 -86.52 -29.93 -69.77
CA ARG A 322 -86.61 -30.28 -68.35
C ARG A 322 -85.39 -31.06 -67.86
N SER A 323 -84.90 -31.99 -68.67
CA SER A 323 -83.66 -32.74 -68.37
C SER A 323 -82.45 -31.81 -68.29
N LEU A 324 -82.28 -30.91 -69.28
CA LEU A 324 -81.21 -29.91 -69.30
C LEU A 324 -81.28 -28.94 -68.12
N ALA A 325 -82.48 -28.51 -67.73
CA ALA A 325 -82.69 -27.68 -66.55
C ALA A 325 -82.27 -28.42 -65.26
N LYS A 326 -82.60 -29.71 -65.15
CA LYS A 326 -82.17 -30.56 -64.02
C LYS A 326 -80.65 -30.72 -63.97
N GLU A 327 -80.00 -30.94 -65.11
CA GLU A 327 -78.54 -31.00 -65.19
C GLU A 327 -77.90 -29.66 -64.79
N SER A 328 -78.43 -28.55 -65.31
CA SER A 328 -77.98 -27.19 -64.95
C SER A 328 -78.10 -26.93 -63.44
N LYS A 329 -79.21 -27.37 -62.81
CA LYS A 329 -79.40 -27.29 -61.36
C LYS A 329 -78.33 -28.08 -60.59
N ASN A 330 -77.97 -29.27 -61.06
CA ASN A 330 -76.90 -30.05 -60.45
C ASN A 330 -75.54 -29.36 -60.60
N SER A 331 -75.23 -28.82 -61.79
CA SER A 331 -73.99 -28.05 -62.00
C SER A 331 -73.91 -26.83 -61.10
N LEU A 332 -75.00 -26.07 -60.94
CA LEU A 332 -75.04 -24.93 -60.01
C LEU A 332 -74.76 -25.36 -58.56
N LYS A 333 -75.29 -26.50 -58.13
CA LYS A 333 -75.02 -27.05 -56.79
C LYS A 333 -73.55 -27.42 -56.61
N ASP A 334 -72.87 -27.89 -57.65
CA ASP A 334 -71.44 -28.18 -57.58
C ASP A 334 -70.60 -26.90 -57.56
N VAL A 335 -70.99 -25.86 -58.31
CA VAL A 335 -70.36 -24.53 -58.22
C VAL A 335 -70.55 -23.92 -56.82
N ASP A 336 -71.74 -24.03 -56.24
CA ASP A 336 -72.05 -23.57 -54.88
C ASP A 336 -71.15 -24.22 -53.81
N LYS A 337 -70.89 -25.53 -53.93
CA LYS A 337 -69.91 -26.22 -53.06
C LYS A 337 -68.51 -25.65 -53.21
N VAL A 338 -68.06 -25.37 -54.45
CA VAL A 338 -66.74 -24.79 -54.71
C VAL A 338 -66.64 -23.37 -54.13
N VAL A 339 -67.69 -22.57 -54.27
CA VAL A 339 -67.80 -21.24 -53.66
C VAL A 339 -67.69 -21.32 -52.14
N THR A 340 -68.49 -22.18 -51.50
CA THR A 340 -68.46 -22.39 -50.04
C THR A 340 -67.06 -22.79 -49.57
N SER A 341 -66.42 -23.73 -50.28
CA SER A 341 -65.04 -24.14 -49.98
C SER A 341 -64.04 -22.98 -50.12
N THR A 342 -64.21 -22.13 -51.14
CA THR A 342 -63.36 -20.96 -51.39
C THR A 342 -63.49 -19.93 -50.27
N VAL A 343 -64.70 -19.68 -49.76
CA VAL A 343 -64.94 -18.82 -48.58
C VAL A 343 -64.14 -19.34 -47.38
N LEU A 344 -64.29 -20.62 -47.04
CA LEU A 344 -63.61 -21.23 -45.88
C LEU A 344 -62.08 -21.15 -46.00
N ILE A 345 -61.53 -21.38 -47.19
CA ILE A 345 -60.10 -21.24 -47.45
C ILE A 345 -59.65 -19.80 -47.27
N THR A 346 -60.43 -18.84 -47.78
CA THR A 346 -60.13 -17.40 -47.70
C THR A 346 -60.15 -16.90 -46.26
N GLU A 347 -61.14 -17.31 -45.46
CA GLU A 347 -61.20 -17.02 -44.02
C GLU A 347 -60.00 -17.60 -43.27
N LYS A 348 -59.62 -18.85 -43.58
CA LYS A 348 -58.45 -19.48 -42.99
C LYS A 348 -57.17 -18.71 -43.33
N ILE A 349 -56.98 -18.31 -44.58
CA ILE A 349 -55.82 -17.52 -45.01
C ILE A 349 -55.79 -16.16 -44.29
N SER A 350 -56.93 -15.48 -44.17
CA SER A 350 -57.03 -14.21 -43.44
C SER A 350 -56.57 -14.35 -41.98
N LYS A 351 -56.98 -15.43 -41.30
CA LYS A 351 -56.53 -15.73 -39.93
C LYS A 351 -55.02 -15.97 -39.87
N GLU A 352 -54.46 -16.76 -40.78
CA GLU A 352 -53.02 -17.01 -40.83
C GLU A 352 -52.21 -15.74 -41.09
N LEU A 353 -52.69 -14.84 -41.97
CA LEU A 353 -52.04 -13.55 -42.21
C LEU A 353 -52.00 -12.67 -40.97
N ASN A 354 -53.07 -12.65 -40.17
CA ASN A 354 -53.07 -11.94 -38.89
C ASN A 354 -52.01 -12.51 -37.93
N ASN A 355 -51.89 -13.84 -37.84
CA ASN A 355 -50.84 -14.47 -37.02
C ASN A 355 -49.42 -14.12 -37.52
N VAL A 356 -49.21 -14.10 -38.83
CA VAL A 356 -47.93 -13.71 -39.45
C VAL A 356 -47.60 -12.25 -39.15
N ARG A 357 -48.60 -11.36 -39.27
CA ARG A 357 -48.44 -9.94 -38.93
C ARG A 357 -48.07 -9.73 -37.46
N GLU A 358 -48.73 -10.42 -36.54
CA GLU A 358 -48.39 -10.37 -35.11
C GLU A 358 -46.97 -10.87 -34.86
N SER A 359 -46.57 -11.96 -35.52
CA SER A 359 -45.21 -12.51 -35.42
C SER A 359 -44.16 -11.51 -35.94
N LEU A 360 -44.42 -10.84 -37.06
CA LEU A 360 -43.53 -9.81 -37.60
C LEU A 360 -43.42 -8.59 -36.68
N ASN A 361 -44.50 -8.19 -36.02
CA ASN A 361 -44.45 -7.12 -35.01
C ASN A 361 -43.55 -7.51 -33.81
N LEU A 362 -43.60 -8.77 -33.37
CA LEU A 362 -42.70 -9.26 -32.32
C LEU A 362 -41.24 -9.27 -32.80
N ILE A 363 -40.98 -9.71 -34.04
CA ILE A 363 -39.64 -9.66 -34.63
C ILE A 363 -39.14 -8.22 -34.71
N SER A 364 -39.99 -7.27 -35.13
CA SER A 364 -39.65 -5.84 -35.17
C SER A 364 -39.23 -5.31 -33.79
N GLN A 365 -39.93 -5.70 -32.71
CA GLN A 365 -39.55 -5.34 -31.34
C GLN A 365 -38.20 -5.95 -30.93
N VAL A 366 -37.94 -7.20 -31.31
CA VAL A 366 -36.65 -7.86 -31.06
C VAL A 366 -35.52 -7.14 -31.80
N VAL A 367 -35.71 -6.80 -33.08
CA VAL A 367 -34.71 -6.05 -33.86
C VAL A 367 -34.42 -4.68 -33.23
N PHE A 368 -35.47 -3.98 -32.78
CA PHE A 368 -35.30 -2.70 -32.06
C PHE A 368 -34.52 -2.87 -30.75
N ALA A 369 -34.87 -3.85 -29.92
CA ALA A 369 -34.17 -4.13 -28.68
C ALA A 369 -32.70 -4.54 -28.91
N SER A 370 -32.45 -5.33 -29.96
CA SER A 370 -31.10 -5.72 -30.37
C SER A 370 -30.27 -4.53 -30.84
N THR A 371 -30.85 -3.59 -31.59
CA THR A 371 -30.19 -2.34 -31.97
C THR A 371 -29.76 -1.54 -30.74
N GLN A 372 -30.63 -1.44 -29.73
CA GLN A 372 -30.27 -0.80 -28.45
C GLN A 372 -29.16 -1.54 -27.70
N ASN A 373 -29.08 -2.87 -27.83
CA ASN A 373 -28.00 -3.65 -27.23
C ASN A 373 -26.67 -3.44 -27.97
N THR A 374 -26.70 -3.32 -29.30
CA THR A 374 -25.52 -2.95 -30.10
C THR A 374 -24.97 -1.58 -29.66
N ASP A 375 -25.83 -0.58 -29.43
CA ASP A 375 -25.41 0.72 -28.89
C ASP A 375 -24.79 0.64 -27.48
N LYS A 376 -25.26 -0.30 -26.65
CA LYS A 376 -24.67 -0.53 -25.32
C LYS A 376 -23.31 -1.21 -25.45
N LEU A 377 -23.18 -2.20 -26.33
CA LEU A 377 -21.91 -2.89 -26.60
C LEU A 377 -20.86 -1.91 -27.14
N SER A 378 -21.24 -1.02 -28.06
CA SER A 378 -20.37 0.06 -28.55
C SER A 378 -19.83 0.92 -27.40
N ARG A 379 -20.68 1.32 -26.45
CA ARG A 379 -20.25 2.07 -25.27
C ARG A 379 -19.35 1.28 -24.33
N ILE A 380 -19.65 -0.01 -24.13
CA ILE A 380 -18.80 -0.90 -23.32
C ILE A 380 -17.41 -1.02 -23.95
N SER A 381 -17.34 -1.21 -25.27
CA SER A 381 -16.07 -1.29 -25.98
C SER A 381 -15.25 -0.01 -25.81
N ARG A 382 -15.89 1.16 -26.01
CA ARG A 382 -15.21 2.45 -25.81
C ARG A 382 -14.67 2.63 -24.39
N ASN A 383 -15.48 2.30 -23.37
CA ASN A 383 -15.04 2.37 -21.97
C ASN A 383 -13.92 1.37 -21.67
N THR A 384 -13.93 0.21 -22.33
CA THR A 384 -12.88 -0.81 -22.19
C THR A 384 -11.56 -0.29 -22.76
N HIS A 385 -11.58 0.32 -23.93
CA HIS A 385 -10.41 0.97 -24.52
C HIS A 385 -9.84 2.06 -23.60
N GLU A 386 -10.69 2.97 -23.09
CA GLU A 386 -10.28 4.00 -22.12
C GLU A 386 -9.65 3.38 -20.85
N ALA A 387 -10.20 2.27 -20.35
CA ALA A 387 -9.66 1.57 -19.18
C ALA A 387 -8.32 0.87 -19.46
N VAL A 388 -8.15 0.30 -20.66
CA VAL A 388 -6.90 -0.32 -21.10
C VAL A 388 -5.79 0.72 -21.25
N GLU A 389 -6.08 1.90 -21.81
CA GLU A 389 -5.12 3.01 -21.88
C GLU A 389 -4.65 3.43 -20.47
N GLN A 390 -5.58 3.57 -19.52
CA GLN A 390 -5.24 3.89 -18.12
C GLN A 390 -4.41 2.78 -17.46
N LEU A 391 -4.72 1.51 -17.77
CA LEU A 391 -3.95 0.36 -17.30
C LEU A 391 -2.51 0.42 -17.82
N TYR A 392 -2.28 0.75 -19.09
CA TYR A 392 -0.92 0.90 -19.62
C TYR A 392 -0.14 1.99 -18.90
N ALA A 393 -0.73 3.17 -18.68
CA ALA A 393 -0.10 4.24 -17.93
C ALA A 393 0.23 3.82 -16.49
N GLY A 394 -0.67 3.07 -15.83
CA GLY A 394 -0.45 2.54 -14.49
C GLY A 394 0.66 1.47 -14.45
N VAL A 395 0.72 0.60 -15.47
CA VAL A 395 1.79 -0.40 -15.62
C VAL A 395 3.14 0.26 -15.82
N GLU A 396 3.23 1.30 -16.67
CA GLU A 396 4.47 2.06 -16.88
C GLU A 396 4.97 2.71 -15.58
N GLN A 397 4.07 3.34 -14.82
CA GLN A 397 4.40 3.89 -13.49
C GLN A 397 4.86 2.82 -12.50
N LEU A 398 4.24 1.63 -12.52
CA LEU A 398 4.68 0.50 -11.69
C LEU A 398 6.06 0.00 -12.10
N GLU A 399 6.33 -0.16 -13.40
CA GLU A 399 7.65 -0.54 -13.92
C GLU A 399 8.73 0.46 -13.46
N GLU A 400 8.44 1.77 -13.53
CA GLU A 400 9.34 2.82 -13.05
C GLU A 400 9.58 2.71 -11.53
N ALA A 401 8.52 2.57 -10.74
CA ALA A 401 8.61 2.45 -9.28
C ALA A 401 9.41 1.21 -8.86
N ILE A 402 9.18 0.07 -9.51
CA ILE A 402 9.93 -1.18 -9.28
C ILE A 402 11.41 -0.97 -9.58
N SER A 403 11.74 -0.29 -10.69
CA SER A 403 13.12 0.03 -11.07
C SER A 403 13.80 0.92 -10.03
N GLN A 404 13.12 1.96 -9.55
CA GLN A 404 13.62 2.86 -8.50
C GLN A 404 13.86 2.10 -7.18
N ILE A 405 12.89 1.28 -6.73
CA ILE A 405 13.01 0.48 -5.52
C ILE A 405 14.19 -0.48 -5.64
N LYS A 406 14.33 -1.17 -6.79
CA LYS A 406 15.47 -2.05 -7.05
C LYS A 406 16.80 -1.32 -6.90
N SER A 407 16.92 -0.13 -7.50
CA SER A 407 18.13 0.69 -7.39
C SER A 407 18.45 1.08 -5.93
N GLU A 408 17.46 1.50 -5.16
CA GLU A 408 17.66 1.86 -3.75
C GLU A 408 17.99 0.65 -2.87
N VAL A 409 17.40 -0.52 -3.15
CA VAL A 409 17.72 -1.78 -2.46
C VAL A 409 19.16 -2.21 -2.75
N GLU A 410 19.61 -2.12 -4.00
CA GLU A 410 20.99 -2.41 -4.37
C GLU A 410 21.99 -1.48 -3.67
N LYS A 411 21.69 -0.17 -3.65
CA LYS A 411 22.50 0.86 -2.98
C LYS A 411 22.54 0.66 -1.47
N PHE A 412 21.40 0.41 -0.84
CA PHE A 412 21.30 0.14 0.59
C PHE A 412 22.03 -1.15 0.97
N GLY A 413 21.89 -2.20 0.15
CA GLY A 413 22.63 -3.44 0.30
C GLY A 413 24.15 -3.26 0.15
N GLN A 414 24.60 -2.34 -0.72
CA GLN A 414 26.02 -1.98 -0.83
C GLN A 414 26.51 -1.24 0.43
N MET A 415 25.76 -0.25 0.93
CA MET A 415 26.09 0.44 2.19
C MET A 415 26.21 -0.54 3.36
N PHE A 416 25.29 -1.52 3.46
CA PHE A 416 25.34 -2.55 4.51
C PHE A 416 26.55 -3.49 4.37
N ARG A 417 26.96 -3.83 3.14
CA ARG A 417 28.18 -4.62 2.90
C ARG A 417 29.46 -3.86 3.28
N ASP A 418 29.46 -2.54 3.15
CA ASP A 418 30.59 -1.68 3.52
C ASP A 418 30.73 -1.53 5.04
N ILE A 419 29.64 -1.70 5.80
CA ILE A 419 29.66 -1.79 7.27
C ILE A 419 30.30 -3.12 7.68
N LYS A 420 31.63 -3.16 7.75
CA LYS A 420 32.40 -4.29 8.29
C LYS A 420 32.18 -4.42 9.81
N LEU A 421 31.14 -5.14 10.23
CA LEU A 421 30.90 -5.57 11.62
C LEU A 421 31.70 -6.82 12.02
#